data_AF-A0A7S2C3G3-F1
#
_entry.id   AF-A0A7S2C3G3-F1
#
_cell.length_a   1.000
_cell.length_b   1.000
_cell.length_c   1.000
_cell.angle_alpha   90.00
_cell.angle_beta   90.00
_cell.angle_gamma   90.00
#
_symmetry.space_group_name_H-M   'P 1'
#
loop_
_entity.id
_entity.type
_entity.pdbx_description
1 polymer ?
#
loop_
_entity_poly.entity_id
_entity_poly.type
_entity_poly.pdbx_seq_one_letter_code
_entity_poly.pdbx_strand_id
1 'polypeptide(L)'
;KLTGGLTTSEAIEIDVRPLCSTGSILYLRMKADGITPSTTIAGLILSCVLSDSLAFRSPTTTDADRQIAAELADISKIEPLSFAADMFAAKADISHLDPIGIVMMDSKVYEIKGRN
;
A
#
# COMPACT_ATOMS: atom_id res chain seq x y z
N LYS A 1 -2.59 11.30 18.01
CA LYS A 1 -1.30 12.02 18.00
C LYS A 1 -0.56 11.58 16.76
N LEU A 2 -0.24 12.48 15.84
CA LEU A 2 0.74 12.19 14.77
C LEU A 2 2.11 12.15 15.44
N THR A 3 2.79 11.00 15.43
CA THR A 3 4.18 10.86 15.88
C THR A 3 5.09 11.10 14.68
N GLY A 4 5.97 12.09 14.75
CA GLY A 4 6.91 12.40 13.68
C GLY A 4 8.20 13.01 14.23
N GLY A 5 9.34 12.50 13.75
CA GLY A 5 10.69 13.02 14.00
C GLY A 5 11.43 13.34 12.70
N LEU A 6 10.68 13.60 11.61
CA LEU A 6 11.26 13.95 10.32
C LEU A 6 11.76 15.40 10.35
N THR A 7 13.06 15.58 10.16
CA THR A 7 13.71 16.89 10.05
C THR A 7 14.47 16.98 8.74
N THR A 8 14.32 18.07 8.00
CA THR A 8 15.07 18.32 6.77
C THR A 8 15.85 19.62 6.88
N SER A 9 17.02 19.68 6.26
CA SER A 9 17.84 20.91 6.19
C SER A 9 17.35 21.89 5.12
N GLU A 10 16.55 21.41 4.17
CA GLU A 10 16.00 22.18 3.06
C GLU A 10 14.48 21.93 2.93
N ALA A 11 13.82 22.77 2.13
CA ALA A 11 12.41 22.62 1.84
C ALA A 11 12.13 21.38 0.98
N ILE A 12 11.09 20.62 1.33
CA ILE A 12 10.64 19.43 0.61
C ILE A 12 9.13 19.47 0.38
N GLU A 13 8.67 18.78 -0.66
CA GLU A 13 7.25 18.51 -0.89
C GLU A 13 6.82 17.28 -0.07
N ILE A 14 5.69 17.38 0.62
CA ILE A 14 5.10 16.28 1.38
C ILE A 14 3.63 16.15 0.99
N ASP A 15 3.27 15.00 0.41
CA ASP A 15 1.88 14.65 0.07
C ASP A 15 1.41 13.51 0.99
N VAL A 16 0.56 13.84 1.96
CA VAL A 16 -0.03 12.88 2.90
C VAL A 16 -1.54 13.01 2.79
N ARG A 17 -2.21 11.88 2.51
CA ARG A 17 -3.66 11.82 2.32
C ARG A 17 -4.27 10.74 3.21
N PRO A 18 -5.53 10.91 3.64
CA PRO A 18 -6.25 9.90 4.39
C PRO A 18 -6.74 8.77 3.45
N LEU A 19 -5.79 8.07 2.84
CA LEU A 19 -6.01 6.92 1.95
C LEU A 19 -5.36 5.68 2.56
N CYS A 20 -5.86 4.51 2.20
CA CYS A 20 -5.37 3.25 2.77
C CYS A 20 -3.96 2.89 2.28
N SER A 21 -3.57 3.31 1.08
CA SER A 21 -2.29 2.94 0.48
C SER A 21 -1.60 4.13 -0.17
N THR A 22 -0.27 4.17 -0.06
CA THR A 22 0.56 5.09 -0.84
C THR A 22 0.43 4.84 -2.34
N GLY A 23 0.11 3.61 -2.76
CA GLY A 23 -0.19 3.30 -4.16
C GLY A 23 -1.35 4.14 -4.71
N SER A 24 -2.36 4.39 -3.90
CA SER A 24 -3.49 5.26 -4.25
C SER A 24 -3.02 6.71 -4.48
N ILE A 25 -2.14 7.24 -3.62
CA ILE A 25 -1.56 8.59 -3.79
C ILE A 25 -0.76 8.66 -5.10
N LEU A 26 0.07 7.65 -5.37
CA LEU A 26 0.88 7.60 -6.59
C LEU A 26 0.02 7.61 -7.86
N TYR A 27 -1.05 6.81 -7.90
CA TYR A 27 -1.97 6.80 -9.03
C TYR A 27 -2.69 8.13 -9.23
N LEU A 28 -3.15 8.76 -8.14
CA LEU A 28 -3.79 10.08 -8.21
C LEU A 28 -2.84 11.15 -8.75
N ARG A 29 -1.56 11.11 -8.39
CA ARG A 29 -0.54 12.03 -8.94
C ARG A 29 -0.32 11.78 -10.43
N MET A 30 -0.13 10.52 -10.85
CA MET A 30 0.01 10.18 -12.27
C MET A 30 -1.19 10.70 -13.08
N LYS A 31 -2.41 10.48 -12.59
CA LYS A 31 -3.64 10.94 -13.24
C LYS A 31 -3.73 12.47 -13.32
N ALA A 32 -3.34 13.18 -12.26
CA ALA A 32 -3.28 14.64 -12.25
C ALA A 32 -2.29 15.19 -13.31
N ASP A 33 -1.19 14.47 -13.54
CA ASP A 33 -0.19 14.79 -14.56
C ASP A 33 -0.55 14.28 -15.97
N GLY A 34 -1.74 13.68 -16.15
CA GLY A 34 -2.19 13.13 -17.44
C GLY A 34 -1.47 11.85 -17.85
N ILE A 35 -0.79 11.17 -16.93
CA ILE A 35 -0.02 9.95 -17.17
C ILE A 35 -0.89 8.73 -16.90
N THR A 36 -1.02 7.86 -17.92
CA THR A 36 -1.62 6.53 -17.74
C THR A 36 -0.51 5.50 -17.48
N PRO A 37 -0.56 4.71 -16.38
CA PRO A 37 0.42 3.66 -16.14
C PRO A 37 0.34 2.58 -17.22
N SER A 38 1.47 1.93 -17.52
CA SER A 38 1.45 0.70 -18.31
C SER A 38 0.71 -0.41 -17.56
N THR A 39 0.23 -1.43 -18.27
CA THR A 39 -0.48 -2.58 -17.69
C THR A 39 0.24 -3.19 -16.49
N THR A 40 1.57 -3.38 -16.60
CA THR A 40 2.40 -3.93 -15.50
C THR A 40 2.45 -2.99 -14.31
N ILE A 41 2.67 -1.68 -14.53
CA ILE A 41 2.72 -0.70 -13.44
C ILE A 41 1.36 -0.58 -12.77
N ALA A 42 0.26 -0.60 -13.53
CA ALA A 42 -1.09 -0.60 -13.00
C ALA A 42 -1.33 -1.82 -12.10
N GLY A 43 -0.87 -3.01 -12.52
CA GLY A 43 -0.95 -4.22 -11.72
C GLY A 43 -0.16 -4.11 -10.41
N LEU A 44 1.06 -3.55 -10.44
CA LEU A 44 1.85 -3.33 -9.22
C LEU A 44 1.19 -2.34 -8.26
N ILE A 45 0.64 -1.23 -8.77
CA ILE A 45 -0.08 -0.27 -7.92
C ILE A 45 -1.33 -0.91 -7.33
N LEU A 46 -2.07 -1.70 -8.13
CA LEU A 46 -3.22 -2.46 -7.66
C LEU A 46 -2.83 -3.42 -6.53
N SER A 47 -1.70 -4.13 -6.65
CA SER A 47 -1.17 -5.00 -5.59
C SER A 47 -0.92 -4.23 -4.28
N CYS A 48 -0.36 -3.02 -4.36
CA CYS A 48 -0.15 -2.17 -3.18
C CYS A 48 -1.48 -1.86 -2.48
N VAL A 49 -2.48 -1.41 -3.25
CA VAL A 49 -3.81 -1.06 -2.72
C VAL A 49 -4.48 -2.29 -2.10
N LEU A 50 -4.43 -3.45 -2.76
CA LEU A 50 -5.03 -4.68 -2.25
C LEU A 50 -4.31 -5.22 -1.00
N SER A 51 -2.99 -5.09 -0.93
CA SER A 51 -2.18 -5.51 0.23
C SER A 51 -2.52 -4.67 1.46
N ASP A 52 -2.44 -3.34 1.36
CA ASP A 52 -2.67 -2.45 2.50
C ASP A 52 -4.14 -2.46 2.96
N SER A 53 -5.07 -2.61 2.00
CA SER A 53 -6.51 -2.68 2.30
C SER A 53 -6.99 -4.05 2.75
N LEU A 54 -6.12 -5.08 2.74
CA LEU A 54 -6.49 -6.48 3.00
C LEU A 54 -7.67 -6.93 2.13
N ALA A 55 -7.60 -6.65 0.82
CA ALA A 55 -8.71 -6.79 -0.13
C ALA A 55 -9.97 -6.06 0.35
N PHE A 56 -9.79 -4.79 0.71
CA PHE A 56 -10.81 -3.87 1.19
C PHE A 56 -11.52 -4.23 2.49
N ARG A 57 -10.94 -5.13 3.30
CA ARG A 57 -11.43 -5.51 4.63
C ARG A 57 -10.80 -4.69 5.75
N SER A 58 -9.68 -4.00 5.49
CA SER A 58 -9.04 -3.11 6.45
C SER A 58 -9.96 -1.92 6.77
N PRO A 59 -10.08 -1.51 8.04
CA PRO A 59 -10.87 -0.34 8.43
C PRO A 59 -10.29 0.99 7.91
N THR A 60 -9.05 1.00 7.42
CA THR A 60 -8.43 2.17 6.79
C THR A 60 -8.82 2.35 5.33
N THR A 61 -9.51 1.36 4.74
CA THR A 61 -9.96 1.40 3.34
C THR A 61 -10.98 2.50 3.12
N THR A 62 -10.76 3.35 2.11
CA THR A 62 -11.71 4.39 1.70
C THR A 62 -12.44 4.02 0.39
N ASP A 63 -13.52 4.74 0.08
CA ASP A 63 -14.22 4.58 -1.21
C ASP A 63 -13.34 4.98 -2.39
N ALA A 64 -12.44 5.95 -2.19
CA ALA A 64 -11.46 6.34 -3.19
C ALA A 64 -10.49 5.19 -3.51
N ASP A 65 -10.04 4.43 -2.51
CA ASP A 65 -9.19 3.26 -2.72
C ASP A 65 -9.92 2.18 -3.56
N ARG A 66 -11.22 1.98 -3.34
CA ARG A 66 -12.04 1.04 -4.13
C ARG A 66 -12.17 1.48 -5.59
N GLN A 67 -12.42 2.77 -5.81
CA GLN A 67 -12.50 3.32 -7.16
C GLN A 67 -11.16 3.22 -7.89
N ILE A 68 -10.06 3.60 -7.23
CA ILE A 68 -8.71 3.52 -7.78
C ILE A 68 -8.36 2.07 -8.15
N ALA A 69 -8.67 1.12 -7.26
CA ALA A 69 -8.44 -0.30 -7.55
C ALA A 69 -9.25 -0.79 -8.76
N ALA A 70 -10.50 -0.35 -8.93
CA ALA A 70 -11.31 -0.68 -10.10
C ALA A 70 -10.71 -0.11 -11.40
N GLU A 71 -10.29 1.16 -11.40
CA GLU A 71 -9.64 1.79 -12.55
C GLU A 71 -8.32 1.07 -12.90
N LEU A 72 -7.51 0.71 -11.91
CA LEU A 72 -6.26 -0.03 -12.10
C LEU A 72 -6.49 -1.47 -12.57
N ALA A 73 -7.56 -2.12 -12.12
CA ALA A 73 -7.98 -3.44 -12.59
C ALA A 73 -8.30 -3.41 -14.09
N ASP A 74 -9.01 -2.38 -14.55
CA ASP A 74 -9.34 -2.20 -15.96
C ASP A 74 -8.11 -1.97 -16.83
N ILE A 75 -7.10 -1.24 -16.34
CA ILE A 75 -5.84 -0.98 -17.05
C ILE A 75 -4.95 -2.23 -17.08
N SER A 76 -4.85 -2.91 -15.94
CA SER A 76 -3.98 -4.09 -15.76
C SER A 76 -4.59 -5.38 -16.31
N LYS A 77 -5.91 -5.41 -16.55
CA LYS A 77 -6.69 -6.61 -16.92
C LYS A 77 -6.63 -7.72 -15.88
N ILE A 78 -6.54 -7.33 -14.60
CA ILE A 78 -6.50 -8.25 -13.45
C ILE A 78 -7.85 -8.21 -12.75
N GLU A 79 -8.39 -9.38 -12.39
CA GLU A 79 -9.56 -9.48 -11.50
C GLU A 79 -9.08 -9.31 -10.04
N PRO A 80 -9.49 -8.23 -9.32
CA PRO A 80 -8.87 -7.89 -8.05
C PRO A 80 -9.03 -8.92 -6.93
N LEU A 81 -10.19 -9.56 -6.79
CA LEU A 81 -10.45 -10.43 -5.65
C LEU A 81 -9.74 -11.78 -5.76
N SER A 82 -9.74 -12.38 -6.95
CA SER A 82 -8.96 -13.59 -7.27
C SER A 82 -7.48 -13.31 -7.12
N PHE A 83 -7.00 -12.20 -7.68
CA PHE A 83 -5.59 -11.82 -7.57
C PHE A 83 -5.19 -11.58 -6.11
N ALA A 84 -6.03 -10.92 -5.31
CA ALA A 84 -5.76 -10.72 -3.89
C ALA A 84 -5.71 -12.05 -3.13
N ALA A 85 -6.56 -13.02 -3.46
CA ALA A 85 -6.52 -14.34 -2.84
C ALA A 85 -5.20 -15.06 -3.13
N ASP A 86 -4.75 -15.07 -4.39
CA ASP A 86 -3.47 -15.66 -4.80
C ASP A 86 -2.29 -14.95 -4.12
N MET A 87 -2.33 -13.61 -4.07
CA MET A 87 -1.31 -12.78 -3.40
C MET A 87 -1.24 -13.08 -1.90
N PHE A 88 -2.38 -13.23 -1.22
CA PHE A 88 -2.38 -13.55 0.21
C PHE A 88 -1.94 -14.98 0.51
N ALA A 89 -2.29 -15.95 -0.34
CA ALA A 89 -1.79 -17.30 -0.23
C ALA A 89 -0.26 -17.33 -0.35
N ALA A 90 0.30 -16.60 -1.32
CA ALA A 90 1.74 -16.46 -1.47
C ALA A 90 2.39 -15.74 -0.28
N LYS A 91 1.77 -14.68 0.24
CA LYS A 91 2.28 -13.92 1.41
C LYS A 91 2.22 -14.70 2.73
N ALA A 92 1.25 -15.60 2.87
CA ALA A 92 1.07 -16.42 4.07
C ALA A 92 2.03 -17.62 4.16
N ASP A 93 2.75 -17.94 3.08
CA ASP A 93 3.77 -18.99 3.10
C ASP A 93 5.01 -18.51 3.87
N ILE A 94 5.06 -18.90 5.15
CA ILE A 94 6.18 -18.62 6.06
C ILE A 94 7.06 -19.85 6.28
N SER A 95 6.87 -20.93 5.52
CA SER A 95 7.54 -22.22 5.73
C SER A 95 9.07 -22.14 5.62
N HIS A 96 9.58 -21.12 4.95
CA HIS A 96 10.99 -20.86 4.72
C HIS A 96 11.65 -19.96 5.78
N LEU A 97 10.90 -19.48 6.77
CA LEU A 97 11.37 -18.52 7.77
C LEU A 97 11.59 -19.16 9.13
N ASP A 98 12.62 -18.69 9.82
CA ASP A 98 12.87 -19.03 11.22
C ASP A 98 11.99 -18.17 12.17
N PRO A 99 11.90 -18.51 13.47
CA PRO A 99 11.06 -17.75 14.40
C PRO A 99 11.39 -16.26 14.47
N ILE A 100 12.66 -15.88 14.33
CA ILE A 100 13.08 -14.47 14.33
C ILE A 100 12.60 -13.80 13.04
N GLY A 101 12.78 -14.44 11.89
CA GLY A 101 12.33 -13.95 10.59
C GLY A 101 10.83 -13.71 10.53
N ILE A 102 10.03 -14.59 11.15
CA ILE A 102 8.57 -14.41 11.27
C ILE A 102 8.24 -13.13 12.06
N VAL A 103 8.87 -12.92 13.21
CA VAL A 103 8.62 -11.72 14.05
C VAL A 103 9.05 -10.44 13.34
N MET A 104 10.15 -10.48 12.59
CA MET A 104 10.75 -9.29 12.00
C MET A 104 10.10 -8.85 10.68
N MET A 105 9.40 -9.75 9.97
CA MET A 105 8.92 -9.54 8.59
C MET A 105 8.16 -8.23 8.36
N ASP A 106 7.22 -7.88 9.25
CA ASP A 106 6.40 -6.66 9.15
C ASP A 106 6.45 -5.86 10.47
N SER A 107 7.63 -5.87 11.10
CA SER A 107 7.88 -5.15 12.35
C SER A 107 8.31 -3.70 12.09
N LYS A 108 7.76 -2.77 12.87
CA LYS A 108 8.15 -1.36 12.86
C LYS A 108 8.35 -0.90 14.29
N VAL A 109 9.48 -0.25 14.56
CA VAL A 109 9.83 0.26 15.89
C VAL A 109 9.26 1.66 16.04
N TYR A 110 8.58 1.90 17.16
CA TYR A 110 8.03 3.21 17.50
C TYR A 110 8.36 3.54 18.95
N GLU A 111 8.95 4.71 19.18
CA GLU A 111 9.18 5.19 20.54
C GLU A 111 7.87 5.70 21.15
N ILE A 112 7.48 5.11 22.29
CA ILE A 112 6.31 5.56 23.06
C ILE A 112 6.78 5.99 24.44
N LYS A 113 6.81 7.31 24.67
CA LYS A 113 7.17 7.93 25.96
C LYS A 113 8.58 7.53 26.46
N GLY A 114 9.60 7.55 25.59
CA GLY A 114 10.98 7.24 25.97
C GLY A 114 11.29 5.76 26.13
N ARG A 115 10.44 4.86 25.62
CA ARG A 115 10.68 3.43 25.56
C ARG A 115 10.44 2.93 24.14
N ASN A 116 11.35 2.09 23.67
CA ASN A 116 11.26 1.36 22.40
C ASN A 116 10.54 0.02 22.60
#